data_AF-A0A7S3E992-F1
#
_entry.id   AF-A0A7S3E992-F1
#
_cell.length_a   1.000
_cell.length_b   1.000
_cell.length_c   1.000
_cell.angle_alpha   90.00
_cell.angle_beta   90.00
_cell.angle_gamma   90.00
#
_symmetry.space_group_name_H-M   'P 1'
#
loop_
_entity.id
_entity.type
_entity.pdbx_description
1 polymer ?
#
loop_
_entity_poly.entity_id
_entity_poly.type
_entity_poly.pdbx_seq_one_letter_code
_entity_poly.pdbx_strand_id
1 'polypeptide(L)'
;MKHALQELDLETVVDRDVQILSGGELQRFALAVVYVQEADVYMIDEPSSYLDVRQRLKAASVIRELVSQRDNKYVIVVEHDLAVLDYLSDYVCCLYGKPGAYGVVTVPFSVREGINVFLAGFVPTENLRFRETSLTFKIAETADGDDRGEDHKMYQYPDMTKSLGDFKLRVEEGNFTDSEIVVMLGENGTGKTTFIRMLAGLTKADSEAQVPTLNVSYKPQKISPTFDGTVRQLLHKRIRDTYLHPQFMSDVTKPMMIEQLLDEDVKHLSGGELQRVALVMALGKPADIYLIDEPSAYLDSDQRIVAAKVIKRYILHAKKTAFIVEHDFIMATYLADRVVVYDGKPGIDCTAHTPQPLLTGMNIFLKNLEITFRRDPTNFRPRINKNNSVKDVEQKTSGQYFFVDTARDKD
;
A
#
# COMPACT_ATOMS: atom_id res chain seq x y z
N MET A 1 -24.25 18.16 -8.05
CA MET A 1 -23.90 18.28 -6.61
C MET A 1 -24.33 17.07 -5.80
N LYS A 2 -25.63 16.74 -5.69
CA LYS A 2 -26.09 15.56 -4.91
C LYS A 2 -25.42 14.24 -5.32
N HIS A 3 -25.32 13.97 -6.62
CA HIS A 3 -24.64 12.79 -7.16
C HIS A 3 -23.17 12.69 -6.68
N ALA A 4 -22.40 13.78 -6.83
CA ALA A 4 -21.00 13.82 -6.42
C ALA A 4 -20.79 13.59 -4.92
N LEU A 5 -21.70 14.14 -4.08
CA LEU A 5 -21.63 13.95 -2.63
C LEU A 5 -21.88 12.49 -2.22
N GLN A 6 -22.80 11.83 -2.92
CA GLN A 6 -23.13 10.42 -2.67
C GLN A 6 -22.00 9.50 -3.16
N GLU A 7 -21.51 9.71 -4.38
CA GLU A 7 -20.45 8.87 -4.97
C GLU A 7 -19.12 9.00 -4.23
N LEU A 8 -18.81 10.17 -3.67
CA LEU A 8 -17.57 10.43 -2.92
C LEU A 8 -17.71 10.27 -1.41
N ASP A 9 -18.82 9.69 -0.91
CA ASP A 9 -19.06 9.48 0.53
C ASP A 9 -18.83 10.75 1.37
N LEU A 10 -19.40 11.87 0.93
CA LEU A 10 -19.25 13.19 1.57
C LEU A 10 -20.49 13.62 2.37
N GLU A 11 -21.55 12.82 2.40
CA GLU A 11 -22.82 13.16 3.07
C GLU A 11 -22.64 13.45 4.57
N THR A 12 -21.67 12.81 5.22
CA THR A 12 -21.40 12.95 6.67
C THR A 12 -20.56 14.17 7.03
N VAL A 13 -19.96 14.84 6.04
CA VAL A 13 -19.03 15.96 6.25
C VAL A 13 -19.52 17.29 5.69
N VAL A 14 -20.75 17.33 5.15
CA VAL A 14 -21.32 18.54 4.52
C VAL A 14 -21.34 19.75 5.46
N ASP A 15 -21.61 19.53 6.74
CA ASP A 15 -21.72 20.61 7.75
C ASP A 15 -20.40 20.89 8.50
N ARG A 16 -19.30 20.21 8.13
CA ARG A 16 -18.00 20.39 8.80
C ARG A 16 -17.18 21.50 8.15
N ASP A 17 -16.40 22.21 8.97
CA ASP A 17 -15.40 23.15 8.46
C ASP A 17 -14.28 22.40 7.71
N VAL A 18 -13.87 22.95 6.57
CA VAL A 18 -12.80 22.42 5.71
C VAL A 18 -11.49 22.26 6.49
N GLN A 19 -11.21 23.14 7.47
CA GLN A 19 -10.00 23.07 8.28
C GLN A 19 -9.92 21.85 9.19
N ILE A 20 -11.05 21.21 9.46
CA ILE A 20 -11.17 20.06 10.39
C ILE A 20 -11.18 18.73 9.62
N LEU A 21 -11.35 18.76 8.30
CA LEU A 21 -11.40 17.56 7.48
C LEU A 21 -10.06 16.80 7.54
N SER A 22 -10.16 15.46 7.61
CA SER A 22 -9.03 14.58 7.41
C SER A 22 -8.50 14.68 5.98
N GLY A 23 -7.26 14.26 5.74
CA GLY A 23 -6.65 14.31 4.40
C GLY A 23 -7.48 13.59 3.33
N GLY A 24 -8.07 12.43 3.66
CA GLY A 24 -8.95 11.71 2.74
C GLY A 24 -10.29 12.40 2.49
N GLU A 25 -10.91 13.00 3.52
CA GLU A 25 -12.14 13.79 3.36
C GLU A 25 -11.89 15.04 2.51
N LEU A 26 -10.76 15.73 2.76
CA LEU A 26 -10.34 16.90 2.00
C LEU A 26 -10.10 16.57 0.53
N GLN A 27 -9.43 15.45 0.24
CA GLN A 27 -9.18 14.97 -1.12
C GLN A 27 -10.49 14.70 -1.87
N ARG A 28 -11.43 13.99 -1.23
CA ARG A 28 -12.76 13.72 -1.82
C ARG A 28 -13.56 15.00 -2.03
N PHE A 29 -13.52 15.93 -1.08
CA PHE A 29 -14.15 17.25 -1.23
C PHE A 29 -13.57 18.03 -2.41
N ALA A 30 -12.24 18.08 -2.55
CA ALA A 30 -11.57 18.73 -3.67
C ALA A 30 -12.00 18.13 -5.02
N LEU A 31 -12.06 16.80 -5.11
CA LEU A 31 -12.55 16.12 -6.31
C LEU A 31 -14.02 16.44 -6.60
N ALA A 32 -14.86 16.54 -5.58
CA ALA A 32 -16.27 16.92 -5.74
C ALA A 32 -16.44 18.34 -6.29
N VAL A 33 -15.59 19.29 -5.85
CA VAL A 33 -15.58 20.66 -6.37
C VAL A 33 -15.22 20.67 -7.86
N VAL A 34 -14.16 19.94 -8.24
CA VAL A 34 -13.74 19.80 -9.64
C VAL A 34 -14.83 19.17 -10.50
N TYR A 35 -15.52 18.13 -9.99
CA TYR A 35 -16.60 17.45 -10.71
C TYR A 35 -17.81 18.35 -10.99
N VAL A 36 -18.15 19.23 -10.04
CA VAL A 36 -19.28 20.17 -10.19
C VAL A 36 -18.93 21.31 -11.15
N GLN A 37 -17.65 21.65 -11.30
CA GLN A 37 -17.21 22.67 -12.22
C GLN A 37 -17.49 22.29 -13.67
N GLU A 38 -17.92 23.26 -14.47
CA GLU A 38 -18.05 23.11 -15.91
C GLU A 38 -16.79 23.66 -16.58
N ALA A 39 -15.92 22.78 -17.02
CA ALA A 39 -14.71 23.08 -17.78
C ALA A 39 -14.58 22.16 -18.99
N ASP A 40 -13.80 22.55 -20.00
CA ASP A 40 -13.46 21.71 -21.15
C ASP A 40 -12.26 20.79 -20.87
N VAL A 41 -11.38 21.22 -19.96
CA VAL A 41 -10.18 20.48 -19.55
C VAL A 41 -10.17 20.37 -18.03
N TYR A 42 -10.07 19.14 -17.52
CA TYR A 42 -9.89 18.83 -16.11
C TYR A 42 -8.47 18.31 -15.90
N MET A 43 -7.73 18.93 -14.98
CA MET A 43 -6.40 18.48 -14.58
C MET A 43 -6.49 18.07 -13.11
N ILE A 44 -6.14 16.81 -12.84
CA ILE A 44 -6.29 16.21 -11.51
C ILE A 44 -4.94 15.63 -11.11
N ASP A 45 -4.36 16.20 -10.06
CA ASP A 45 -3.05 15.81 -9.55
C ASP A 45 -3.22 14.92 -8.33
N GLU A 46 -2.69 13.69 -8.41
CA GLU A 46 -2.71 12.65 -7.37
C GLU A 46 -4.07 12.44 -6.66
N PRO A 47 -5.17 12.13 -7.39
CA PRO A 47 -6.49 11.95 -6.78
C PRO A 47 -6.56 10.82 -5.73
N SER A 48 -5.69 9.81 -5.79
CA SER A 48 -5.69 8.65 -4.88
C SER A 48 -5.02 8.89 -3.52
N SER A 49 -4.32 10.03 -3.33
CA SER A 49 -3.56 10.31 -2.12
C SER A 49 -4.44 10.33 -0.86
N TYR A 50 -3.97 9.69 0.21
CA TYR A 50 -4.67 9.51 1.50
C TYR A 50 -5.99 8.74 1.49
N LEU A 51 -6.43 8.27 0.32
CA LEU A 51 -7.66 7.48 0.18
C LEU A 51 -7.39 6.00 0.47
N ASP A 52 -8.35 5.34 1.11
CA ASP A 52 -8.37 3.88 1.16
C ASP A 52 -8.76 3.27 -0.18
N VAL A 53 -8.66 1.95 -0.27
CA VAL A 53 -8.91 1.19 -1.48
C VAL A 53 -10.27 1.50 -2.11
N ARG A 54 -11.35 1.53 -1.32
CA ARG A 54 -12.70 1.77 -1.84
C ARG A 54 -12.85 3.20 -2.33
N GLN A 55 -12.35 4.15 -1.56
CA GLN A 55 -12.40 5.57 -1.88
C GLN A 55 -11.60 5.89 -3.13
N ARG A 56 -10.43 5.26 -3.35
CA ARG A 56 -9.65 5.38 -4.59
C ARG A 56 -10.47 4.96 -5.82
N LEU A 57 -11.23 3.88 -5.70
CA LEU A 57 -11.99 3.30 -6.80
C LEU A 57 -13.23 4.14 -7.10
N LYS A 58 -13.89 4.68 -6.07
CA LYS A 58 -14.96 5.68 -6.21
C LYS A 58 -14.47 6.99 -6.82
N ALA A 59 -13.33 7.50 -6.36
CA ALA A 59 -12.70 8.67 -6.98
C ALA A 59 -12.41 8.39 -8.47
N ALA A 60 -11.91 7.19 -8.78
CA ALA A 60 -11.61 6.81 -10.14
C ALA A 60 -12.87 6.67 -11.02
N SER A 61 -13.98 6.13 -10.50
CA SER A 61 -15.24 6.07 -11.24
C SER A 61 -15.78 7.46 -11.53
N VAL A 62 -15.78 8.36 -10.55
CA VAL A 62 -16.24 9.76 -10.69
C VAL A 62 -15.42 10.53 -11.73
N ILE A 63 -14.09 10.35 -11.75
CA ILE A 63 -13.23 10.95 -12.77
C ILE A 63 -13.56 10.41 -14.16
N ARG A 64 -13.83 9.11 -14.26
CA ARG A 64 -14.16 8.46 -15.54
C ARG A 64 -15.53 8.89 -16.08
N GLU A 65 -16.47 9.21 -15.20
CA GLU A 65 -17.77 9.79 -15.59
C GLU A 65 -17.66 11.16 -16.26
N LEU A 66 -16.68 11.98 -15.86
CA LEU A 66 -16.45 13.28 -16.49
C LEU A 66 -16.14 13.13 -18.00
N VAL A 67 -15.49 12.02 -18.37
CA VAL A 67 -15.16 11.69 -19.77
C VAL A 67 -16.37 11.12 -20.51
N SER A 68 -17.20 10.30 -19.85
CA SER A 68 -18.30 9.58 -20.51
C SER A 68 -19.59 10.38 -20.67
N GLN A 69 -19.88 11.31 -19.76
CA GLN A 69 -21.15 12.04 -19.73
C GLN A 69 -21.13 13.34 -20.54
N ARG A 70 -19.96 13.84 -20.92
CA ARG A 70 -19.80 15.16 -21.53
C ARG A 70 -18.99 15.05 -22.80
N ASP A 71 -19.61 15.32 -23.95
CA ASP A 71 -18.92 15.36 -25.22
C ASP A 71 -17.79 16.41 -25.19
N ASN A 72 -16.66 16.06 -25.82
CA ASN A 72 -15.53 16.95 -26.06
C ASN A 72 -14.81 17.48 -24.80
N LYS A 73 -14.73 16.69 -23.74
CA LYS A 73 -13.96 17.00 -22.52
C LYS A 73 -12.62 16.26 -22.49
N TYR A 74 -11.59 16.94 -22.01
CA TYR A 74 -10.26 16.36 -21.80
C TYR A 74 -9.98 16.23 -20.31
N VAL A 75 -9.45 15.08 -19.90
CA VAL A 75 -9.04 14.83 -18.52
C VAL A 75 -7.56 14.41 -18.52
N ILE A 76 -6.76 15.10 -17.72
CA ILE A 76 -5.35 14.78 -17.48
C ILE A 76 -5.23 14.40 -16.01
N VAL A 77 -4.69 13.22 -15.74
CA VAL A 77 -4.46 12.73 -14.38
C VAL A 77 -2.99 12.41 -14.19
N VAL A 78 -2.45 12.81 -13.03
CA VAL A 78 -1.15 12.36 -12.52
C VAL A 78 -1.41 11.38 -11.38
N GLU A 79 -0.78 10.21 -11.42
CA GLU A 79 -0.98 9.16 -10.42
C GLU A 79 0.30 8.38 -10.15
N HIS A 80 0.46 7.97 -8.89
CA HIS A 80 1.50 7.05 -8.45
C HIS A 80 0.96 5.63 -8.21
N ASP A 81 -0.36 5.46 -8.03
CA ASP A 81 -0.98 4.15 -7.91
C ASP A 81 -1.25 3.54 -9.28
N LEU A 82 -0.46 2.52 -9.65
CA LEU A 82 -0.57 1.87 -10.97
C LEU A 82 -1.90 1.12 -11.16
N ALA A 83 -2.57 0.68 -10.09
CA ALA A 83 -3.87 0.01 -10.19
C ALA A 83 -4.97 1.03 -10.51
N VAL A 84 -4.95 2.19 -9.83
CA VAL A 84 -5.86 3.30 -10.11
C VAL A 84 -5.61 3.87 -11.50
N LEU A 85 -4.35 4.05 -11.90
CA LEU A 85 -3.97 4.53 -13.23
C LEU A 85 -4.50 3.61 -14.35
N ASP A 86 -4.45 2.28 -14.14
CA ASP A 86 -4.97 1.30 -15.11
C ASP A 86 -6.50 1.38 -15.27
N TYR A 87 -7.21 1.73 -14.20
CA TYR A 87 -8.65 1.94 -14.21
C TYR A 87 -9.05 3.29 -14.83
N LEU A 88 -8.30 4.36 -14.55
CA LEU A 88 -8.61 5.72 -14.99
C LEU A 88 -8.35 5.93 -16.47
N SER A 89 -7.18 5.51 -16.92
CA SER A 89 -6.60 6.04 -18.15
C SER A 89 -7.08 5.28 -19.38
N ASP A 90 -7.01 5.95 -20.53
CA ASP A 90 -7.07 5.32 -21.85
C ASP A 90 -5.71 5.40 -22.58
N TYR A 91 -4.89 6.40 -22.24
CA TYR A 91 -3.49 6.56 -22.63
C TYR A 91 -2.63 6.92 -21.42
N VAL A 92 -1.36 6.53 -21.44
CA VAL A 92 -0.40 6.83 -20.38
C VAL A 92 0.88 7.41 -20.97
N CYS A 93 1.37 8.49 -20.39
CA CYS A 93 2.72 9.03 -20.64
C CYS A 93 3.59 8.73 -19.43
N CYS A 94 4.83 8.28 -19.66
CA CYS A 94 5.81 8.08 -18.60
C CYS A 94 6.68 9.32 -18.47
N LEU A 95 6.93 9.76 -17.23
CA LEU A 95 7.91 10.79 -16.93
C LEU A 95 9.15 10.12 -16.36
N TYR A 96 10.32 10.41 -16.93
CA TYR A 96 11.60 9.90 -16.45
C TYR A 96 12.66 10.99 -16.43
N GLY A 97 13.71 10.81 -15.65
CA GLY A 97 14.81 11.77 -15.56
C GLY A 97 15.54 11.64 -14.25
N LYS A 98 16.15 12.74 -13.81
CA LYS A 98 16.87 12.82 -12.53
C LYS A 98 16.13 13.81 -11.62
N PRO A 99 15.61 13.37 -10.46
CA PRO A 99 14.96 14.25 -9.49
C PRO A 99 15.81 15.48 -9.16
N GLY A 100 15.20 16.66 -9.15
CA GLY A 100 15.89 17.94 -8.90
C GLY A 100 16.80 18.42 -10.03
N ALA A 101 16.92 17.70 -11.15
CA ALA A 101 17.78 18.09 -12.28
C ALA A 101 17.01 18.23 -13.60
N TYR A 102 16.35 17.17 -14.07
CA TYR A 102 15.58 17.22 -15.33
C TYR A 102 14.50 16.12 -15.37
N GLY A 103 13.47 16.34 -16.19
CA GLY A 103 12.43 15.37 -16.51
C GLY A 103 12.08 15.41 -17.99
N VAL A 104 11.82 14.24 -18.56
CA VAL A 104 11.43 14.03 -19.96
C VAL A 104 10.11 13.27 -19.96
N VAL A 105 9.20 13.69 -20.84
CA VAL A 105 7.90 13.05 -21.02
C VAL A 105 7.95 12.20 -22.29
N THR A 106 7.58 10.93 -22.19
CA THR A 106 7.46 10.06 -23.36
C THR A 106 6.30 10.46 -24.25
N VAL A 107 6.29 9.96 -25.48
CA VAL A 107 5.05 9.90 -26.27
C VAL A 107 3.96 9.09 -25.54
N PRO A 108 2.67 9.33 -25.82
CA PRO A 108 1.58 8.56 -25.22
C PRO A 108 1.60 7.10 -25.67
N PHE A 109 1.48 6.18 -24.72
CA PHE A 109 1.31 4.75 -24.95
C PHE A 109 -0.11 4.30 -24.64
N SER A 110 -0.50 3.12 -25.14
CA SER A 110 -1.63 2.41 -24.56
C SER A 110 -1.37 2.12 -23.08
N VAL A 111 -2.40 2.13 -22.23
CA VAL A 111 -2.25 1.95 -20.77
C VAL A 111 -1.40 0.73 -20.39
N ARG A 112 -1.66 -0.40 -21.03
CA ARG A 112 -0.94 -1.66 -20.78
C ARG A 112 0.54 -1.53 -21.12
N GLU A 113 0.83 -0.99 -22.29
CA GLU A 113 2.20 -0.83 -22.79
C GLU A 113 2.97 0.20 -21.96
N GLY A 114 2.37 1.36 -21.68
CA GLY A 114 2.98 2.41 -20.88
C GLY A 114 3.36 1.94 -19.48
N ILE A 115 2.46 1.26 -18.77
CA ILE A 115 2.78 0.71 -17.45
C ILE A 115 3.86 -0.38 -17.54
N ASN A 116 3.85 -1.21 -18.58
CA ASN A 116 4.89 -2.24 -18.75
C ASN A 116 6.26 -1.65 -19.09
N VAL A 117 6.32 -0.59 -19.89
CA VAL A 117 7.54 0.21 -20.16
C VAL A 117 8.05 0.84 -18.87
N PHE A 118 7.15 1.45 -18.09
CA PHE A 118 7.47 2.01 -16.78
C PHE A 118 8.11 0.96 -15.86
N LEU A 119 7.50 -0.22 -15.74
CA LEU A 119 8.00 -1.32 -14.91
C LEU A 119 9.27 -1.99 -15.47
N ALA A 120 9.46 -2.00 -16.79
CA ALA A 120 10.69 -2.48 -17.40
C ALA A 120 11.88 -1.55 -17.16
N GLY A 121 11.63 -0.25 -16.96
CA GLY A 121 12.69 0.76 -16.83
C GLY A 121 13.34 1.14 -18.17
N PHE A 122 12.69 0.77 -19.28
CA PHE A 122 13.24 0.85 -20.63
C PHE A 122 12.14 1.14 -21.64
N VAL A 123 12.35 2.16 -22.47
CA VAL A 123 11.49 2.56 -23.59
C VAL A 123 12.05 1.94 -24.88
N PRO A 124 11.43 0.87 -25.42
CA PRO A 124 12.00 0.13 -26.56
C PRO A 124 12.08 0.96 -27.84
N THR A 125 11.08 1.80 -28.10
CA THR A 125 10.99 2.62 -29.32
C THR A 125 12.07 3.68 -29.42
N GLU A 126 12.55 4.18 -28.28
CA GLU A 126 13.61 5.19 -28.18
C GLU A 126 14.97 4.56 -27.84
N ASN A 127 15.02 3.24 -27.63
CA ASN A 127 16.18 2.50 -27.11
C ASN A 127 16.77 3.17 -25.85
N LEU A 128 15.90 3.67 -24.97
CA LEU A 128 16.29 4.47 -23.82
C LEU A 128 16.02 3.71 -22.52
N ARG A 129 17.05 3.49 -21.72
CA ARG A 129 16.94 2.93 -20.37
C ARG A 129 17.01 4.05 -19.34
N PHE A 130 15.93 4.24 -18.58
CA PHE A 130 15.88 5.21 -17.50
C PHE A 130 16.00 4.57 -16.11
N ARG A 131 15.94 3.23 -16.02
CA ARG A 131 16.20 2.48 -14.79
C ARG A 131 17.00 1.21 -15.07
N GLU A 132 17.97 0.91 -14.21
CA GLU A 132 18.84 -0.26 -14.36
C GLU A 132 18.10 -1.59 -14.20
N THR A 133 17.20 -1.66 -13.21
CA THR A 133 16.50 -2.90 -12.85
C THR A 133 15.04 -2.86 -13.26
N SER A 134 14.53 -4.00 -13.73
CA SER A 134 13.11 -4.18 -13.98
C SER A 134 12.37 -4.54 -12.70
N LEU A 135 11.10 -4.15 -12.64
CA LEU A 135 10.20 -4.42 -11.54
C LEU A 135 9.27 -5.54 -11.98
N THR A 136 9.48 -6.73 -11.40
CA THR A 136 8.69 -7.93 -11.67
C THR A 136 7.91 -8.33 -10.42
N PHE A 137 6.64 -8.70 -10.62
CA PHE A 137 5.72 -9.07 -9.54
C PHE A 137 5.51 -10.57 -9.49
N LYS A 138 6.58 -11.32 -9.73
CA LYS A 138 6.58 -12.75 -9.42
C LYS A 138 6.29 -12.84 -7.93
N ILE A 139 5.13 -13.43 -7.61
CA ILE A 139 4.93 -13.98 -6.28
C ILE A 139 6.11 -14.94 -6.15
N ALA A 140 7.03 -14.64 -5.23
CA ALA A 140 8.00 -15.64 -4.87
C ALA A 140 7.14 -16.84 -4.47
N GLU A 141 7.16 -17.91 -5.26
CA GLU A 141 6.94 -19.23 -4.70
C GLU A 141 7.87 -19.23 -3.49
N THR A 142 7.26 -19.19 -2.30
CA THR A 142 7.97 -19.50 -1.06
C THR A 142 8.88 -20.65 -1.43
N ALA A 143 10.19 -20.50 -1.31
CA ALA A 143 11.16 -21.49 -1.74
C ALA A 143 10.68 -22.87 -1.27
N ASP A 144 10.01 -23.59 -2.17
CA ASP A 144 9.52 -24.94 -1.98
C ASP A 144 10.72 -25.77 -2.42
N GLY A 145 11.69 -25.89 -1.51
CA GLY A 145 12.92 -26.61 -1.75
C GLY A 145 13.95 -26.31 -0.68
N ASP A 146 14.11 -27.26 0.24
CA ASP A 146 15.16 -27.37 1.26
C ASP A 146 15.12 -26.36 2.42
N ASP A 147 14.23 -26.62 3.41
CA ASP A 147 14.43 -26.47 4.88
C ASP A 147 13.13 -26.28 5.70
N ARG A 148 11.95 -26.67 5.21
CA ARG A 148 10.72 -26.74 6.05
C ARG A 148 10.73 -27.93 7.04
N GLY A 149 11.88 -28.21 7.65
CA GLY A 149 12.11 -29.20 8.69
C GLY A 149 12.53 -28.60 10.04
N GLU A 150 12.65 -27.28 10.16
CA GLU A 150 12.91 -26.61 11.44
C GLU A 150 11.59 -26.25 12.15
N ASP A 151 11.53 -26.47 13.47
CA ASP A 151 10.43 -26.11 14.36
C ASP A 151 10.15 -24.60 14.31
N HIS A 152 9.30 -24.16 13.37
CA HIS A 152 8.82 -22.77 13.31
C HIS A 152 8.12 -22.41 14.61
N LYS A 153 8.56 -21.32 15.27
CA LYS A 153 7.88 -20.85 16.48
C LYS A 153 6.52 -20.32 16.10
N MET A 154 5.49 -20.98 16.61
CA MET A 154 4.10 -20.56 16.43
C MET A 154 3.70 -19.65 17.57
N TYR A 155 3.29 -18.43 17.23
CA TYR A 155 2.72 -17.47 18.16
C TYR A 155 1.22 -17.37 17.92
N GLN A 156 0.48 -17.04 18.97
CA GLN A 156 -0.97 -16.86 18.91
C GLN A 156 -1.34 -15.57 19.64
N TYR A 157 -2.31 -14.85 19.09
CA TYR A 157 -3.03 -13.80 19.80
C TYR A 157 -4.48 -14.25 20.03
N PRO A 158 -5.03 -13.99 21.22
CA PRO A 158 -6.39 -14.39 21.58
C PRO A 158 -7.43 -13.48 20.93
N ASP A 159 -8.71 -13.85 21.05
CA ASP A 159 -9.83 -12.95 20.72
C ASP A 159 -9.76 -11.70 21.61
N MET A 160 -9.78 -10.53 20.97
CA MET A 160 -9.66 -9.24 21.64
C MET A 160 -10.80 -8.32 21.22
N THR A 161 -11.26 -7.50 22.16
CA THR A 161 -12.23 -6.45 21.88
C THR A 161 -11.69 -5.11 22.36
N LYS A 162 -11.97 -4.06 21.58
CA LYS A 162 -11.59 -2.69 21.90
C LYS A 162 -12.69 -1.71 21.51
N SER A 163 -13.11 -0.91 22.47
CA SER A 163 -14.04 0.21 22.25
C SER A 163 -13.26 1.53 22.29
N LEU A 164 -13.47 2.39 21.29
CA LEU A 164 -12.90 3.73 21.19
C LEU A 164 -14.04 4.73 20.94
N GLY A 165 -14.61 5.27 22.03
CA GLY A 165 -15.83 6.08 21.93
C GLY A 165 -16.98 5.23 21.39
N ASP A 166 -17.56 5.65 20.27
CA ASP A 166 -18.67 4.95 19.61
C ASP A 166 -18.21 3.77 18.73
N PHE A 167 -16.91 3.68 18.43
CA PHE A 167 -16.34 2.63 17.58
C PHE A 167 -16.01 1.36 18.38
N LYS A 168 -16.40 0.19 17.87
CA LYS A 168 -16.07 -1.13 18.43
C LYS A 168 -15.27 -1.96 17.43
N LEU A 169 -14.10 -2.39 17.86
CA LEU A 169 -13.25 -3.34 17.14
C LEU A 169 -13.28 -4.70 17.84
N ARG A 170 -13.63 -5.75 17.09
CA ARG A 170 -13.44 -7.14 17.48
C ARG A 170 -12.29 -7.72 16.67
N VAL A 171 -11.38 -8.44 17.31
CA VAL A 171 -10.28 -9.14 16.68
C VAL A 171 -10.47 -10.62 17.00
N GLU A 172 -10.71 -11.43 15.97
CA GLU A 172 -10.80 -12.88 16.12
C GLU A 172 -9.43 -13.45 16.48
N GLU A 173 -9.40 -14.58 17.19
CA GLU A 173 -8.14 -15.24 17.51
C GLU A 173 -7.35 -15.59 16.24
N GLY A 174 -6.02 -15.53 16.32
CA GLY A 174 -5.17 -15.81 15.19
C GLY A 174 -3.78 -16.25 15.57
N ASN A 175 -3.15 -16.96 14.64
CA ASN A 175 -1.81 -17.47 14.78
C ASN A 175 -0.88 -16.88 13.71
N PHE A 176 0.41 -16.84 14.03
CA PHE A 176 1.46 -16.43 13.10
C PHE A 176 2.74 -17.19 13.40
N THR A 177 3.51 -17.51 12.37
CA THR A 177 4.82 -18.14 12.52
C THR A 177 5.93 -17.11 12.55
N ASP A 178 7.15 -17.55 12.83
CA ASP A 178 8.34 -16.81 12.41
C ASP A 178 8.46 -16.83 10.87
N SER A 179 9.15 -15.84 10.31
CA SER A 179 9.41 -15.73 8.86
C SER A 179 8.17 -15.54 7.98
N GLU A 180 7.04 -15.06 8.52
CA GLU A 180 5.85 -14.73 7.72
C GLU A 180 5.55 -13.22 7.70
N ILE A 181 4.95 -12.77 6.60
CA ILE A 181 4.40 -11.42 6.47
C ILE A 181 2.87 -11.49 6.42
N VAL A 182 2.24 -10.87 7.43
CA VAL A 182 0.79 -10.71 7.52
C VAL A 182 0.40 -9.31 7.09
N VAL A 183 -0.36 -9.19 6.01
CA VAL A 183 -0.88 -7.90 5.56
C VAL A 183 -2.30 -7.67 6.05
N MET A 184 -2.58 -6.49 6.58
CA MET A 184 -3.89 -6.08 7.04
C MET A 184 -4.57 -5.22 5.97
N LEU A 185 -5.71 -5.68 5.44
CA LEU A 185 -6.49 -5.00 4.40
C LEU A 185 -7.86 -4.59 4.92
N GLY A 186 -8.26 -3.36 4.63
CA GLY A 186 -9.56 -2.81 5.03
C GLY A 186 -9.70 -1.33 4.71
N GLU A 187 -10.92 -0.81 4.77
CA GLU A 187 -11.22 0.62 4.60
C GLU A 187 -10.63 1.48 5.74
N ASN A 188 -10.56 2.79 5.55
CA ASN A 188 -10.17 3.69 6.63
C ASN A 188 -11.21 3.67 7.74
N GLY A 189 -10.77 3.68 9.00
CA GLY A 189 -11.67 3.62 10.15
C GLY A 189 -12.15 2.22 10.55
N THR A 190 -11.59 1.14 9.96
CA THR A 190 -11.88 -0.24 10.38
C THR A 190 -11.09 -0.72 11.61
N GLY A 191 -10.19 0.11 12.15
CA GLY A 191 -9.41 -0.22 13.35
C GLY A 191 -8.05 -0.88 13.10
N LYS A 192 -7.53 -0.87 11.86
CA LYS A 192 -6.20 -1.40 11.49
C LYS A 192 -5.06 -0.91 12.39
N THR A 193 -4.91 0.41 12.49
CA THR A 193 -3.92 1.05 13.37
C THR A 193 -4.17 0.73 14.85
N THR A 194 -5.44 0.58 15.26
CA THR A 194 -5.79 0.17 16.63
C THR A 194 -5.30 -1.24 16.92
N PHE A 195 -5.52 -2.19 16.00
CA PHE A 195 -5.01 -3.55 16.16
C PHE A 195 -3.48 -3.59 16.23
N ILE A 196 -2.79 -2.87 15.35
CA ILE A 196 -1.33 -2.74 15.42
C ILE A 196 -0.87 -2.17 16.76
N ARG A 197 -1.53 -1.14 17.30
CA ARG A 197 -1.17 -0.58 18.62
C ARG A 197 -1.42 -1.54 19.77
N MET A 198 -2.42 -2.42 19.65
CA MET A 198 -2.64 -3.51 20.60
C MET A 198 -1.52 -4.55 20.54
N LEU A 199 -1.11 -4.98 19.33
CA LEU A 199 0.04 -5.86 19.14
C LEU A 199 1.35 -5.22 19.64
N ALA A 200 1.50 -3.91 19.51
CA ALA A 200 2.66 -3.16 19.99
C ALA A 200 2.70 -2.98 21.53
N GLY A 201 1.62 -3.34 22.24
CA GLY A 201 1.47 -3.06 23.68
C GLY A 201 1.28 -1.58 24.02
N LEU A 202 1.01 -0.72 23.03
CA LEU A 202 0.77 0.72 23.23
C LEU A 202 -0.66 0.99 23.69
N THR A 203 -1.61 0.13 23.31
CA THR A 203 -3.02 0.19 23.71
C THR A 203 -3.42 -1.16 24.28
N LYS A 204 -4.04 -1.19 25.47
CA LYS A 204 -4.57 -2.44 26.04
C LYS A 204 -5.95 -2.77 25.45
N ALA A 205 -6.21 -4.05 25.21
CA ALA A 205 -7.55 -4.55 24.92
C ALA A 205 -8.48 -4.30 26.12
N ASP A 206 -9.79 -4.27 25.87
CA ASP A 206 -10.79 -4.18 26.94
C ASP A 206 -11.03 -5.57 27.57
N SER A 207 -10.72 -6.64 26.84
CA SER A 207 -10.67 -8.01 27.37
C SER A 207 -9.39 -8.26 28.20
N GLU A 208 -9.44 -9.26 29.10
CA GLU A 208 -8.26 -9.69 29.88
C GLU A 208 -7.17 -10.36 29.04
N ALA A 209 -7.45 -10.62 27.77
CA ALA A 209 -6.60 -11.34 26.84
C ALA A 209 -5.42 -10.45 26.40
N GLN A 210 -4.19 -10.89 26.68
CA GLN A 210 -2.97 -10.17 26.30
C GLN A 210 -2.17 -10.94 25.26
N VAL A 211 -1.63 -10.19 24.30
CA VAL A 211 -0.69 -10.68 23.30
C VAL A 211 0.62 -11.09 24.01
N PRO A 212 1.30 -12.17 23.57
CA PRO A 212 2.59 -12.56 24.14
C PRO A 212 3.60 -11.41 24.19
N THR A 213 4.40 -11.32 25.25
CA THR A 213 5.47 -10.33 25.38
C THR A 213 6.58 -10.63 24.40
N LEU A 214 6.52 -10.01 23.23
CA LEU A 214 7.54 -10.08 22.18
C LEU A 214 8.22 -8.73 22.03
N ASN A 215 9.48 -8.74 21.58
CA ASN A 215 10.18 -7.50 21.30
C ASN A 215 9.66 -6.92 19.97
N VAL A 216 9.06 -5.73 20.04
CA VAL A 216 8.37 -5.12 18.89
C VAL A 216 9.13 -3.90 18.37
N SER A 217 9.25 -3.82 17.04
CA SER A 217 9.57 -2.59 16.33
C SER A 217 8.31 -2.04 15.66
N TYR A 218 8.03 -0.76 15.83
CA TYR A 218 6.82 -0.12 15.31
C TYR A 218 7.17 1.10 14.46
N LYS A 219 6.69 1.10 13.21
CA LYS A 219 6.64 2.28 12.32
C LYS A 219 5.21 2.83 12.35
N PRO A 220 4.99 4.05 12.87
CA PRO A 220 3.66 4.67 12.89
C PRO A 220 3.24 5.20 11.52
N GLN A 221 1.92 5.30 11.31
CA GLN A 221 1.33 5.87 10.09
C GLN A 221 1.79 7.31 9.86
N LYS A 222 1.57 8.18 10.86
CA LYS A 222 2.02 9.58 10.85
C LYS A 222 3.45 9.67 11.37
N ILE A 223 4.35 10.18 10.53
CA ILE A 223 5.73 10.47 10.91
C ILE A 223 5.88 11.98 11.03
N SER A 224 6.48 12.42 12.13
CA SER A 224 6.79 13.83 12.33
C SER A 224 8.29 13.98 12.61
N PRO A 225 8.99 14.91 11.95
CA PRO A 225 10.42 15.10 12.13
C PRO A 225 10.67 15.85 13.45
N THR A 226 10.72 15.08 14.54
CA THR A 226 10.90 15.62 15.91
C THR A 226 12.36 15.58 16.37
N PHE A 227 13.25 14.95 15.61
CA PHE A 227 14.65 14.83 15.98
C PHE A 227 15.44 16.09 15.59
N ASP A 228 16.18 16.64 16.56
CA ASP A 228 17.12 17.74 16.34
C ASP A 228 18.48 17.17 15.93
N GLY A 229 18.84 17.32 14.65
CA GLY A 229 20.11 16.90 14.09
C GLY A 229 19.97 16.16 12.76
N THR A 230 21.10 15.63 12.28
CA THR A 230 21.17 14.98 10.97
C THR A 230 20.68 13.53 10.99
N VAL A 231 20.33 12.99 9.82
CA VAL A 231 19.95 11.59 9.65
C VAL A 231 21.04 10.65 10.17
N ARG A 232 22.32 10.93 9.89
CA ARG A 232 23.46 10.18 10.40
C ARG A 232 23.45 10.08 11.92
N GLN A 233 23.22 11.20 12.61
CA GLN A 233 23.14 11.24 14.07
C GLN A 233 21.96 10.40 14.59
N LEU A 234 20.80 10.49 13.94
CA LEU A 234 19.61 9.71 14.28
C LEU A 234 19.86 8.20 14.17
N LEU A 235 20.46 7.74 13.06
CA LEU A 235 20.78 6.33 12.82
C LEU A 235 21.81 5.81 13.82
N HIS A 236 22.89 6.54 14.06
CA HIS A 236 23.88 6.16 15.08
C HIS A 236 23.31 6.15 16.50
N LYS A 237 22.34 7.00 16.82
CA LYS A 237 21.72 7.03 18.14
C LYS A 237 20.76 5.86 18.37
N ARG A 238 20.03 5.43 17.33
CA ARG A 238 18.93 4.47 17.46
C ARG A 238 19.31 3.04 17.06
N ILE A 239 20.15 2.88 16.04
CA ILE A 239 20.42 1.58 15.41
C ILE A 239 21.91 1.38 15.10
N ARG A 240 22.81 1.87 15.96
CA ARG A 240 24.26 1.89 15.73
C ARG A 240 24.82 0.55 15.23
N ASP A 241 24.54 -0.53 15.94
CA ASP A 241 25.14 -1.84 15.68
C ASP A 241 24.61 -2.44 14.38
N THR A 242 23.30 -2.31 14.15
CA THR A 242 22.65 -2.79 12.92
C THR A 242 23.08 -1.99 11.71
N TYR A 243 23.20 -0.66 11.82
CA TYR A 243 23.61 0.22 10.74
C TYR A 243 25.04 -0.05 10.25
N LEU A 244 25.94 -0.46 11.16
CA LEU A 244 27.31 -0.83 10.79
C LEU A 244 27.40 -2.22 10.15
N HIS A 245 26.34 -3.03 10.20
CA HIS A 245 26.36 -4.39 9.67
C HIS A 245 26.31 -4.40 8.12
N PRO A 246 27.28 -5.04 7.43
CA PRO A 246 27.35 -5.03 5.97
C PRO A 246 26.08 -5.54 5.27
N GLN A 247 25.44 -6.57 5.82
CA GLN A 247 24.19 -7.10 5.25
C GLN A 247 23.02 -6.11 5.38
N PHE A 248 22.92 -5.38 6.50
CA PHE A 248 21.87 -4.37 6.65
C PHE A 248 22.10 -3.18 5.71
N MET A 249 23.38 -2.84 5.48
CA MET A 249 23.75 -1.83 4.49
C MET A 249 23.36 -2.25 3.08
N SER A 250 23.62 -3.51 2.67
CA SER A 250 23.25 -4.02 1.34
C SER A 250 21.75 -4.21 1.16
N ASP A 251 21.05 -4.70 2.18
CA ASP A 251 19.68 -5.16 2.05
C ASP A 251 18.66 -4.03 2.29
N VAL A 252 19.02 -3.06 3.14
CA VAL A 252 18.10 -2.01 3.59
C VAL A 252 18.62 -0.61 3.26
N THR A 253 19.82 -0.25 3.71
CA THR A 253 20.27 1.16 3.68
C THR A 253 20.55 1.66 2.26
N LYS A 254 21.29 0.89 1.45
CA LYS A 254 21.63 1.25 0.07
C LYS A 254 20.42 1.26 -0.87
N PRO A 255 19.55 0.22 -0.88
CA PRO A 255 18.37 0.24 -1.74
C PRO A 255 17.40 1.39 -1.41
N MET A 256 17.31 1.77 -0.13
CA MET A 256 16.48 2.91 0.30
C MET A 256 17.15 4.28 0.04
N MET A 257 18.35 4.31 -0.57
CA MET A 257 19.13 5.49 -0.88
C MET A 257 19.29 6.45 0.31
N ILE A 258 19.62 5.92 1.48
CA ILE A 258 19.81 6.72 2.69
C ILE A 258 21.17 7.43 2.70
N GLU A 259 22.17 6.93 1.96
CA GLU A 259 23.53 7.48 1.92
C GLU A 259 23.56 8.96 1.52
N GLN A 260 22.70 9.37 0.57
CA GLN A 260 22.58 10.76 0.12
C GLN A 260 21.86 11.68 1.13
N LEU A 261 21.19 11.11 2.13
CA LEU A 261 20.42 11.83 3.14
C LEU A 261 21.17 11.95 4.47
N LEU A 262 22.32 11.30 4.63
CA LEU A 262 23.01 11.17 5.91
C LEU A 262 23.35 12.51 6.57
N ASP A 263 23.72 13.50 5.76
CA ASP A 263 24.17 14.80 6.24
C ASP A 263 23.05 15.85 6.24
N GLU A 264 21.85 15.49 5.79
CA GLU A 264 20.66 16.32 5.85
C GLU A 264 20.04 16.34 7.24
N ASP A 265 19.47 17.47 7.62
CA ASP A 265 18.70 17.62 8.86
C ASP A 265 17.34 16.94 8.74
N VAL A 266 16.97 16.17 9.77
CA VAL A 266 15.71 15.40 9.77
C VAL A 266 14.47 16.28 9.59
N LYS A 267 14.53 17.55 10.04
CA LYS A 267 13.46 18.54 9.89
C LYS A 267 13.29 19.09 8.48
N HIS A 268 14.30 18.97 7.62
CA HIS A 268 14.28 19.47 6.25
C HIS A 268 13.95 18.38 5.22
N LEU A 269 13.84 17.12 5.66
CA LEU A 269 13.50 16.00 4.77
C LEU A 269 12.09 16.17 4.19
N SER A 270 11.95 15.83 2.92
CA SER A 270 10.64 15.63 2.30
C SER A 270 9.88 14.45 2.91
N GLY A 271 8.56 14.37 2.68
CA GLY A 271 7.73 13.28 3.20
C GLY A 271 8.23 11.88 2.78
N GLY A 272 8.60 11.71 1.51
CA GLY A 272 9.14 10.44 0.99
C GLY A 272 10.53 10.10 1.55
N GLU A 273 11.41 11.09 1.73
CA GLU A 273 12.70 10.89 2.40
C GLU A 273 12.53 10.50 3.87
N LEU A 274 11.67 11.21 4.59
CA LEU A 274 11.34 10.92 5.98
C LEU A 274 10.73 9.53 6.15
N GLN A 275 9.85 9.13 5.24
CA GLN A 275 9.26 7.78 5.19
C GLN A 275 10.34 6.71 5.00
N ARG A 276 11.29 6.91 4.07
CA ARG A 276 12.40 5.97 3.85
C ARG A 276 13.28 5.85 5.10
N VAL A 277 13.63 6.96 5.73
CA VAL A 277 14.40 6.98 6.99
C VAL A 277 13.64 6.23 8.10
N ALA A 278 12.33 6.45 8.24
CA ALA A 278 11.52 5.78 9.26
C ALA A 278 11.44 4.26 9.04
N LEU A 279 11.36 3.80 7.78
CA LEU A 279 11.41 2.37 7.46
C LEU A 279 12.76 1.76 7.82
N VAL A 280 13.87 2.41 7.47
CA VAL A 280 15.22 1.94 7.84
C VAL A 280 15.39 1.91 9.36
N MET A 281 14.89 2.90 10.09
CA MET A 281 14.92 2.90 11.54
C MET A 281 14.09 1.75 12.15
N ALA A 282 12.91 1.49 11.60
CA ALA A 282 12.04 0.42 12.08
C ALA A 282 12.68 -0.94 11.85
N LEU A 283 13.23 -1.19 10.66
CA LEU A 283 13.94 -2.43 10.33
C LEU A 283 15.28 -2.57 11.07
N GLY A 284 15.94 -1.46 11.39
CA GLY A 284 17.22 -1.49 12.10
C GLY A 284 17.11 -1.77 13.60
N LYS A 285 15.93 -1.58 14.19
CA LYS A 285 15.68 -1.87 15.62
C LYS A 285 15.55 -3.38 15.80
N PRO A 286 16.36 -4.02 16.67
CA PRO A 286 16.23 -5.46 16.91
C PRO A 286 14.85 -5.76 17.48
N ALA A 287 14.09 -6.60 16.78
CA ALA A 287 12.74 -7.01 17.15
C ALA A 287 12.43 -8.42 16.62
N ASP A 288 11.47 -9.06 17.28
CA ASP A 288 10.90 -10.33 16.83
C ASP A 288 9.72 -10.10 15.89
N ILE A 289 8.95 -9.04 16.16
CA ILE A 289 7.84 -8.59 15.32
C ILE A 289 8.07 -7.16 14.85
N TYR A 290 7.92 -6.94 13.55
CA TYR A 290 7.88 -5.62 12.93
C TYR A 290 6.44 -5.25 12.62
N LEU A 291 5.98 -4.12 13.16
CA LEU A 291 4.67 -3.57 12.90
C LEU A 291 4.85 -2.32 12.03
N ILE A 292 4.38 -2.36 10.79
CA ILE A 292 4.61 -1.29 9.82
C ILE A 292 3.25 -0.77 9.32
N ASP A 293 2.92 0.45 9.73
CA ASP A 293 1.65 1.09 9.37
C ASP A 293 1.85 2.04 8.19
N GLU A 294 1.25 1.69 7.04
CA GLU A 294 1.32 2.39 5.75
C GLU A 294 2.76 2.74 5.30
N PRO A 295 3.57 1.74 4.92
CA PRO A 295 4.87 1.95 4.31
C PRO A 295 4.83 2.69 2.96
N SER A 296 3.73 2.60 2.21
CA SER A 296 3.56 3.25 0.88
C SER A 296 3.32 4.76 0.90
N ALA A 297 2.98 5.35 2.05
CA ALA A 297 2.64 6.77 2.16
C ALA A 297 3.79 7.68 1.69
N TYR A 298 3.47 8.71 0.90
CA TYR A 298 4.41 9.69 0.31
C TYR A 298 5.49 9.12 -0.62
N LEU A 299 5.51 7.79 -0.85
CA LEU A 299 6.43 7.16 -1.78
C LEU A 299 5.83 7.17 -3.18
N ASP A 300 6.67 7.48 -4.17
CA ASP A 300 6.37 7.26 -5.58
C ASP A 300 6.31 5.75 -5.90
N SER A 301 5.82 5.40 -7.09
CA SER A 301 5.64 4.02 -7.53
C SER A 301 6.94 3.18 -7.47
N ASP A 302 8.09 3.78 -7.79
CA ASP A 302 9.38 3.10 -7.75
C ASP A 302 9.85 2.86 -6.32
N GLN A 303 9.76 3.88 -5.48
CA GLN A 303 10.10 3.81 -4.07
C GLN A 303 9.23 2.81 -3.32
N ARG A 304 7.92 2.71 -3.63
CA ARG A 304 7.01 1.70 -3.04
C ARG A 304 7.48 0.28 -3.34
N ILE A 305 7.85 0.00 -4.59
CA ILE A 305 8.27 -1.35 -4.99
C ILE A 305 9.64 -1.68 -4.38
N VAL A 306 10.55 -0.71 -4.31
CA VAL A 306 11.84 -0.87 -3.62
C VAL A 306 11.62 -1.14 -2.13
N ALA A 307 10.77 -0.36 -1.45
CA ALA A 307 10.44 -0.56 -0.04
C ALA A 307 9.83 -1.95 0.20
N ALA A 308 8.91 -2.40 -0.66
CA ALA A 308 8.32 -3.73 -0.58
C ALA A 308 9.37 -4.85 -0.70
N LYS A 309 10.31 -4.71 -1.65
CA LYS A 309 11.45 -5.63 -1.84
C LYS A 309 12.35 -5.67 -0.61
N VAL A 310 12.69 -4.50 -0.07
CA VAL A 310 13.55 -4.36 1.11
C VAL A 310 12.91 -5.02 2.33
N ILE A 311 11.64 -4.72 2.61
CA ILE A 311 10.91 -5.30 3.73
C ILE A 311 10.85 -6.83 3.58
N LYS A 312 10.41 -7.34 2.41
CA LYS A 312 10.30 -8.78 2.18
C LYS A 312 11.63 -9.50 2.36
N ARG A 313 12.69 -8.97 1.73
CA ARG A 313 14.03 -9.55 1.80
C ARG A 313 14.56 -9.56 3.24
N TYR A 314 14.45 -8.45 3.95
CA TYR A 314 14.95 -8.34 5.32
C TYR A 314 14.22 -9.30 6.26
N ILE A 315 12.90 -9.35 6.21
CA ILE A 315 12.08 -10.21 7.08
C ILE A 315 12.40 -11.70 6.85
N LEU A 316 12.53 -12.12 5.59
CA LEU A 316 12.90 -13.50 5.24
C LEU A 316 14.32 -13.85 5.69
N HIS A 317 15.32 -13.00 5.42
CA HIS A 317 16.70 -13.27 5.83
C HIS A 317 16.91 -13.26 7.34
N ALA A 318 16.23 -12.35 8.04
CA ALA A 318 16.32 -12.24 9.49
C ALA A 318 15.49 -13.31 10.24
N LYS A 319 14.71 -14.14 9.52
CA LYS A 319 13.73 -15.09 10.07
C LYS A 319 12.78 -14.44 11.09
N LYS A 320 12.24 -13.27 10.74
CA LYS A 320 11.36 -12.44 11.61
C LYS A 320 9.94 -12.40 11.07
N THR A 321 9.01 -11.82 11.83
CA THR A 321 7.61 -11.68 11.40
C THR A 321 7.28 -10.21 11.21
N ALA A 322 6.46 -9.88 10.21
CA ALA A 322 5.94 -8.53 10.02
C ALA A 322 4.43 -8.49 9.90
N PHE A 323 3.79 -7.55 10.60
CA PHE A 323 2.43 -7.12 10.33
C PHE A 323 2.47 -5.78 9.60
N ILE A 324 1.85 -5.72 8.43
CA ILE A 324 1.91 -4.56 7.56
C ILE A 324 0.49 -4.10 7.22
N VAL A 325 0.19 -2.83 7.49
CA VAL A 325 -1.05 -2.20 7.01
C VAL A 325 -0.77 -1.52 5.69
N GLU A 326 -1.51 -1.89 4.65
CA GLU A 326 -1.34 -1.34 3.31
C GLU A 326 -2.66 -1.06 2.61
N HIS A 327 -2.61 -0.07 1.72
CA HIS A 327 -3.69 0.31 0.82
C HIS A 327 -3.30 0.16 -0.65
N ASP A 328 -2.00 0.01 -0.95
CA ASP A 328 -1.51 -0.26 -2.28
C ASP A 328 -1.58 -1.77 -2.59
N PHE A 329 -2.41 -2.16 -3.55
CA PHE A 329 -2.60 -3.56 -3.92
C PHE A 329 -1.34 -4.25 -4.41
N ILE A 330 -0.48 -3.53 -5.13
CA ILE A 330 0.74 -4.08 -5.69
C ILE A 330 1.70 -4.38 -4.55
N MET A 331 1.86 -3.44 -3.62
CA MET A 331 2.69 -3.61 -2.43
C MET A 331 2.15 -4.72 -1.52
N ALA A 332 0.85 -4.72 -1.24
CA ALA A 332 0.19 -5.73 -0.42
C ALA A 332 0.38 -7.15 -0.99
N THR A 333 0.10 -7.36 -2.28
CA THR A 333 0.23 -8.68 -2.92
C THR A 333 1.68 -9.13 -3.08
N TYR A 334 2.63 -8.20 -3.14
CA TYR A 334 4.05 -8.53 -3.17
C TYR A 334 4.56 -8.98 -1.79
N LEU A 335 4.12 -8.30 -0.73
CA LEU A 335 4.57 -8.53 0.64
C LEU A 335 3.90 -9.74 1.29
N ALA A 336 2.58 -9.88 1.15
CA ALA A 336 1.76 -10.79 1.93
C ALA A 336 2.04 -12.27 1.65
N ASP A 337 2.24 -13.03 2.72
CA ASP A 337 2.06 -14.48 2.74
C ASP A 337 0.63 -14.82 3.21
N ARG A 338 0.17 -14.09 4.23
CA ARG A 338 -1.18 -14.16 4.78
C ARG A 338 -1.80 -12.77 4.86
N VAL A 339 -3.13 -12.73 4.89
CA VAL A 339 -3.92 -11.50 4.93
C VAL A 339 -4.94 -11.57 6.06
N VAL A 340 -5.02 -10.50 6.83
CA VAL A 340 -6.12 -10.21 7.76
C VAL A 340 -7.09 -9.26 7.04
N VAL A 341 -8.31 -9.74 6.81
CA VAL A 341 -9.37 -8.94 6.19
C VAL A 341 -10.22 -8.34 7.29
N TYR A 342 -10.52 -7.05 7.16
CA TYR A 342 -11.46 -6.35 8.04
C TYR A 342 -12.82 -6.28 7.38
N ASP A 343 -13.86 -6.59 8.16
CA ASP A 343 -15.26 -6.49 7.75
C ASP A 343 -16.08 -5.66 8.75
N GLY A 344 -17.19 -5.09 8.30
CA GLY A 344 -18.07 -4.23 9.10
C GLY A 344 -18.16 -2.78 8.60
N LYS A 345 -18.75 -1.91 9.43
CA LYS A 345 -18.99 -0.49 9.08
C LYS A 345 -17.88 0.40 9.66
N PRO A 346 -17.12 1.12 8.82
CA PRO A 346 -16.10 2.05 9.26
C PRO A 346 -16.61 3.03 10.33
N GLY A 347 -15.85 3.18 11.43
CA GLY A 347 -16.19 4.10 12.51
C GLY A 347 -17.35 3.67 13.43
N ILE A 348 -17.99 2.52 13.18
CA ILE A 348 -19.08 1.98 14.03
C ILE A 348 -18.65 0.64 14.65
N ASP A 349 -18.61 -0.42 13.84
CA ASP A 349 -18.33 -1.77 14.29
C ASP A 349 -17.56 -2.54 13.22
N CYS A 350 -16.40 -3.07 13.59
CA CYS A 350 -15.53 -3.80 12.66
C CYS A 350 -14.96 -5.06 13.31
N THR A 351 -14.82 -6.11 12.50
CA THR A 351 -14.21 -7.38 12.88
C THR A 351 -12.95 -7.58 12.04
N ALA A 352 -11.82 -7.79 12.71
CA ALA A 352 -10.59 -8.27 12.09
C ALA A 352 -10.59 -9.80 12.14
N HIS A 353 -10.60 -10.43 10.96
CA HIS A 353 -10.65 -11.89 10.86
C HIS A 353 -9.31 -12.55 11.14
N THR A 354 -9.33 -13.84 11.48
CA THR A 354 -8.13 -14.68 11.57
C THR A 354 -7.28 -14.56 10.29
N PRO A 355 -5.93 -14.54 10.35
CA PRO A 355 -5.10 -14.40 9.15
C PRO A 355 -5.32 -15.59 8.21
N GLN A 356 -5.59 -15.31 6.94
CA GLN A 356 -5.87 -16.33 5.91
C GLN A 356 -4.78 -16.35 4.84
N PRO A 357 -4.63 -17.44 4.06
CA PRO A 357 -3.76 -17.43 2.88
C PRO A 357 -4.10 -16.28 1.93
N LEU A 358 -3.09 -15.73 1.25
CA LEU A 358 -3.23 -14.60 0.33
C LEU A 358 -4.43 -14.72 -0.63
N LEU A 359 -4.58 -15.88 -1.29
CA LEU A 359 -5.65 -16.10 -2.26
C LEU A 359 -7.04 -15.99 -1.62
N THR A 360 -7.26 -16.63 -0.47
CA THR A 360 -8.54 -16.62 0.22
C THR A 360 -8.87 -15.23 0.76
N GLY A 361 -7.92 -14.59 1.45
CA GLY A 361 -8.10 -13.26 2.01
C GLY A 361 -8.37 -12.20 0.94
N MET A 362 -7.62 -12.22 -0.16
CA MET A 362 -7.84 -11.31 -1.29
C MET A 362 -9.20 -11.53 -1.96
N ASN A 363 -9.66 -12.77 -2.11
CA ASN A 363 -10.98 -13.04 -2.69
C ASN A 363 -12.10 -12.48 -1.82
N ILE A 364 -12.03 -12.64 -0.50
CA ILE A 364 -13.02 -12.06 0.43
C ILE A 364 -12.99 -10.54 0.36
N PHE A 365 -11.80 -9.94 0.46
CA PHE A 365 -11.65 -8.50 0.44
C PHE A 365 -12.16 -7.87 -0.87
N LEU A 366 -11.78 -8.44 -2.01
CA LEU A 366 -12.19 -7.95 -3.33
C LEU A 366 -13.67 -8.19 -3.62
N LYS A 367 -14.25 -9.27 -3.10
CA LYS A 367 -15.68 -9.52 -3.16
C LYS A 367 -16.47 -8.43 -2.42
N ASN A 368 -16.03 -8.03 -1.23
CA ASN A 368 -16.67 -6.95 -0.47
C ASN A 368 -16.59 -5.60 -1.18
N LEU A 369 -15.56 -5.40 -2.02
CA LEU A 369 -15.40 -4.22 -2.85
C LEU A 369 -16.09 -4.32 -4.21
N GLU A 370 -16.70 -5.46 -4.54
CA GLU A 370 -17.32 -5.77 -5.85
C GLU A 370 -16.38 -5.56 -7.05
N ILE A 371 -15.09 -5.80 -6.86
CA ILE A 371 -14.05 -5.50 -7.85
C ILE A 371 -13.19 -6.72 -8.11
N THR A 372 -12.85 -6.95 -9.38
CA THR A 372 -12.07 -8.13 -9.78
C THR A 372 -10.70 -7.74 -10.33
N PHE A 373 -9.73 -8.61 -10.09
CA PHE A 373 -8.36 -8.48 -10.58
C PHE A 373 -7.98 -9.63 -11.50
N ARG A 374 -7.15 -9.34 -12.47
CA ARG A 374 -6.45 -10.31 -13.33
C ARG A 374 -4.95 -10.04 -13.30
N ARG A 375 -4.14 -11.00 -13.75
CA ARG A 375 -2.69 -10.83 -13.91
C ARG A 375 -2.37 -10.34 -15.33
N ASP A 376 -1.38 -9.46 -15.46
CA ASP A 376 -0.76 -9.24 -16.76
C ASP A 376 0.20 -10.40 -17.07
N PRO A 377 0.13 -11.02 -18.26
CA PRO A 377 0.92 -12.20 -18.58
C PRO A 377 2.44 -11.94 -18.73
N THR A 378 2.87 -10.68 -18.83
CA THR A 378 4.28 -10.34 -19.08
C THR A 378 5.07 -10.12 -17.80
N ASN A 379 4.52 -9.37 -16.84
CA ASN A 379 5.19 -8.99 -15.59
C ASN A 379 4.47 -9.47 -14.33
N PHE A 380 3.37 -10.22 -14.50
CA PHE A 380 2.55 -10.77 -13.43
C PHE A 380 1.98 -9.70 -12.50
N ARG A 381 1.88 -8.42 -12.91
CA ARG A 381 1.28 -7.42 -12.03
C ARG A 381 -0.23 -7.66 -11.86
N PRO A 382 -0.81 -7.39 -10.69
CA PRO A 382 -2.25 -7.35 -10.54
C PRO A 382 -2.82 -6.16 -11.35
N ARG A 383 -3.89 -6.42 -12.09
CA ARG A 383 -4.57 -5.47 -12.95
C ARG A 383 -6.05 -5.50 -12.66
N ILE A 384 -6.61 -4.35 -12.30
CA ILE A 384 -8.04 -4.20 -12.04
C ILE A 384 -8.84 -4.31 -13.34
N ASN A 385 -9.99 -4.98 -13.28
CA ASN A 385 -10.94 -4.96 -14.39
C ASN A 385 -11.85 -3.73 -14.28
N LYS A 386 -12.20 -3.15 -15.42
CA LYS A 386 -13.23 -2.11 -15.48
C LYS A 386 -14.58 -2.74 -15.09
N ASN A 387 -15.37 -1.99 -14.32
CA ASN A 387 -16.69 -2.43 -13.85
C ASN A 387 -17.56 -2.87 -15.03
N ASN A 388 -18.25 -4.00 -14.88
CA ASN A 388 -19.17 -4.56 -15.89
C ASN A 388 -18.51 -4.95 -17.22
N SER A 389 -17.18 -5.04 -17.29
CA SER A 389 -16.51 -5.63 -18.44
C SER A 389 -16.79 -7.14 -18.51
N VAL A 390 -16.68 -7.74 -19.71
CA VAL A 390 -16.93 -9.19 -19.91
C VAL A 390 -16.16 -10.04 -18.89
N LYS A 391 -14.86 -9.76 -18.69
CA LYS A 391 -14.02 -10.49 -17.73
C LYS A 391 -14.41 -10.23 -16.27
N ASP A 392 -14.87 -9.03 -15.93
CA ASP A 392 -15.36 -8.72 -14.58
C ASP A 392 -16.60 -9.56 -14.24
N VAL A 393 -17.54 -9.67 -15.19
CA VAL A 393 -18.76 -10.47 -15.03
C VAL A 393 -18.44 -11.96 -14.93
N GLU A 394 -17.55 -12.47 -15.79
CA GLU A 394 -17.10 -13.88 -15.74
C GLU A 394 -16.47 -14.22 -14.38
N GLN A 395 -15.57 -13.37 -13.88
CA GLN A 395 -14.87 -13.57 -12.60
C GLN A 395 -15.81 -13.46 -11.40
N LYS A 396 -16.76 -12.52 -11.41
CA LYS A 396 -17.80 -12.42 -10.38
C LYS A 396 -18.69 -13.67 -10.35
N THR A 397 -19.04 -14.20 -11.52
CA THR A 397 -19.87 -15.40 -11.65
C THR A 397 -19.14 -16.65 -11.17
N SER A 398 -17.84 -16.78 -11.43
CA SER A 398 -17.02 -17.88 -10.94
C SER A 398 -16.67 -17.78 -9.45
N GLY A 399 -16.89 -16.61 -8.83
CA GLY A 399 -16.50 -16.33 -7.45
C GLY A 399 -14.99 -16.14 -7.26
N GLN A 400 -14.22 -16.00 -8.36
CA GLN A 400 -12.76 -15.80 -8.34
C GLN A 400 -12.43 -14.34 -8.65
N TYR A 401 -12.23 -13.55 -7.60
CA TYR A 401 -11.90 -12.13 -7.67
C TYR A 401 -10.39 -11.87 -7.77
N PHE A 402 -9.56 -12.84 -7.36
CA PHE A 402 -8.10 -12.76 -7.40
C PHE A 402 -7.48 -14.03 -8.00
N PHE A 403 -6.47 -13.85 -8.87
CA PHE A 403 -5.71 -14.94 -9.49
C PHE A 403 -4.25 -14.95 -9.03
N VAL A 404 -3.81 -16.15 -8.67
CA VAL A 404 -2.42 -16.52 -8.40
C VAL A 404 -2.08 -17.61 -9.39
N ASP A 405 -1.07 -17.41 -10.24
CA ASP A 405 -0.59 -18.48 -11.12
C ASP A 405 -0.02 -19.58 -10.22
N THR A 406 -0.67 -20.74 -10.20
CA THR A 406 -0.01 -21.96 -9.78
C THR A 406 0.75 -22.49 -10.99
N ALA A 407 1.98 -22.96 -10.81
CA ALA A 407 2.79 -23.54 -11.89
C ALA A 407 2.12 -24.71 -12.65
N ARG A 408 0.93 -25.16 -12.22
CA ARG A 408 0.13 -26.21 -12.84
C ARG A 408 -0.73 -25.77 -14.04
N ASP A 409 -0.93 -24.48 -14.26
CA ASP A 409 -1.74 -24.00 -15.40
C ASP A 409 -0.94 -23.86 -16.72
N LYS A 410 0.22 -24.52 -16.80
CA LYS A 410 1.13 -24.48 -17.97
C LYS A 410 1.38 -25.85 -18.62
N ASP A 411 0.58 -26.85 -18.31
CA ASP A 411 0.60 -28.15 -19.03
C ASP A 411 -0.55 -28.27 -20.03
#